data_AF-A0ABD5DHY2-F1
#
_entry.id   AF-A0ABD5DHY2-F1
#
_cell.length_a   1.000
_cell.length_b   1.000
_cell.length_c   1.000
_cell.angle_alpha   90.00
_cell.angle_beta   90.00
_cell.angle_gamma   90.00
#
_symmetry.space_group_name_H-M   'P 1'
#
loop_
_entity.id
_entity.type
_entity.pdbx_description
1 polymer ?
#
loop_
_entity_poly.entity_id
_entity_poly.type
_entity_poly.pdbx_seq_one_letter_code
_entity_poly.pdbx_strand_id
1 'polypeptide(L)'
;MHSSNVSTHGMAVAPHHLASQSALAILREGGSAIEAMVAAAAAIAVVYPHMNGLGGDGFWLIVPPEGDPIAIDASGAAGSLATLAAYAG
;
A
#
# COMPACT_ATOMS: atom_id res chain seq x y z
N MET A 1 28.64 5.03 6.86
CA MET A 1 27.79 5.90 7.70
C MET A 1 26.35 5.51 7.46
N HIS A 2 25.69 4.86 8.43
CA HIS A 2 24.25 4.62 8.36
C HIS A 2 23.56 5.73 9.17
N SER A 3 23.14 6.79 8.49
CA SER A 3 22.29 7.83 9.08
C SER A 3 20.84 7.50 8.73
N SER A 4 19.96 7.47 9.74
CA SER A 4 18.52 7.27 9.54
C SER A 4 17.82 8.62 9.43
N ASN A 5 16.80 8.71 8.58
CA ASN A 5 15.95 9.90 8.51
C ASN A 5 15.03 9.96 9.74
N VAL A 6 15.02 11.09 10.44
CA VAL A 6 14.18 11.31 11.64
C VAL A 6 13.20 12.45 11.37
N SER A 7 11.94 12.31 11.79
CA SER A 7 10.91 13.35 11.74
C SER A 7 10.14 13.43 13.06
N THR A 8 9.38 14.52 13.25
CA THR A 8 8.67 14.80 14.51
C THR A 8 7.15 14.72 14.41
N HIS A 9 6.58 14.54 13.21
CA HIS A 9 5.12 14.56 13.00
C HIS A 9 4.62 13.34 12.23
N GLY A 10 5.26 12.99 11.10
CA GLY A 10 4.88 11.85 10.28
C GLY A 10 6.02 11.39 9.38
N MET A 11 5.97 10.14 8.94
CA MET A 11 6.97 9.51 8.07
C MET A 11 6.27 8.58 7.09
N ALA A 12 6.71 8.58 5.84
CA ALA A 12 6.28 7.63 4.82
C ALA A 12 7.51 7.03 4.13
N VAL A 13 7.51 5.72 3.95
CA VAL A 13 8.58 4.98 3.28
C VAL A 13 7.94 4.15 2.17
N ALA A 14 8.44 4.30 0.95
CA ALA A 14 7.97 3.55 -0.21
C ALA A 14 9.13 3.22 -1.17
N PRO A 15 9.00 2.20 -2.04
CA PRO A 15 10.04 1.81 -3.00
C PRO A 15 10.40 2.89 -4.02
N HIS A 16 9.48 3.81 -4.29
CA HIS A 16 9.68 4.95 -5.18
C HIS A 16 9.47 6.27 -4.44
N HIS A 17 10.37 7.24 -4.64
CA HIS A 17 10.35 8.51 -3.90
C HIS A 17 9.06 9.31 -4.14
N LEU A 18 8.49 9.31 -5.36
CA LEU A 18 7.21 9.97 -5.65
C LEU A 18 6.03 9.40 -4.83
N ALA A 19 6.01 8.10 -4.56
CA ALA A 19 4.97 7.51 -3.71
C ALA A 19 5.15 7.93 -2.24
N SER A 20 6.41 8.00 -1.76
CA SER A 20 6.70 8.53 -0.42
C SER A 20 6.25 10.00 -0.28
N GLN A 21 6.49 10.83 -1.32
CA GLN A 21 6.05 12.23 -1.32
C GLN A 21 4.53 12.38 -1.40
N SER A 22 3.84 11.51 -2.14
CA SER A 22 2.38 11.51 -2.19
C SER A 22 1.75 11.24 -0.82
N ALA A 23 2.23 10.22 -0.11
CA ALA A 23 1.79 9.96 1.27
C ALA A 23 2.11 11.14 2.21
N LEU A 24 3.32 11.69 2.11
CA LEU A 24 3.75 12.80 2.94
C LEU A 24 2.92 14.06 2.71
N ALA A 25 2.46 14.31 1.48
CA ALA A 25 1.56 15.43 1.18
C ALA A 25 0.24 15.29 1.94
N ILE A 26 -0.39 14.12 1.92
CA ILE A 26 -1.63 13.86 2.66
C ILE A 26 -1.43 14.03 4.17
N LEU A 27 -0.32 13.53 4.74
CA LEU A 27 -0.02 13.76 6.15
C LEU A 27 0.14 15.25 6.48
N ARG A 28 0.75 16.05 5.58
CA ARG A 28 0.90 17.51 5.75
C ARG A 28 -0.42 18.26 5.63
N GLU A 29 -1.36 17.74 4.86
CA GLU A 29 -2.72 18.25 4.72
C GLU A 29 -3.63 17.88 5.91
N GLY A 30 -3.10 17.15 6.90
CA GLY A 30 -3.83 16.73 8.09
C GLY A 30 -4.58 15.41 7.93
N GLY A 31 -4.34 14.68 6.84
CA GLY A 31 -4.89 13.35 6.62
C GLY A 31 -4.25 12.30 7.55
N SER A 32 -4.99 11.22 7.76
CA SER A 32 -4.56 10.07 8.54
C SER A 32 -3.48 9.25 7.82
N ALA A 33 -2.82 8.36 8.58
CA ALA A 33 -1.86 7.40 8.02
C ALA A 33 -2.48 6.46 6.97
N ILE A 34 -3.78 6.15 7.11
CA ILE A 34 -4.51 5.29 6.17
C ILE A 34 -4.78 6.05 4.87
N GLU A 35 -5.27 7.29 4.93
CA GLU A 35 -5.48 8.13 3.74
C GLU A 35 -4.16 8.37 2.99
N ALA A 36 -3.08 8.64 3.73
CA ALA A 36 -1.74 8.79 3.16
C ALA A 36 -1.26 7.50 2.46
N MET A 37 -1.55 6.32 3.03
CA MET A 37 -1.22 5.05 2.40
C MET A 37 -2.06 4.78 1.15
N VAL A 38 -3.36 5.13 1.14
CA VAL A 38 -4.19 5.02 -0.08
C VAL A 38 -3.65 5.90 -1.20
N ALA A 39 -3.24 7.13 -0.90
CA ALA A 39 -2.58 8.00 -1.87
C ALA A 39 -1.26 7.40 -2.37
N ALA A 40 -0.45 6.83 -1.47
CA ALA A 40 0.78 6.13 -1.82
C ALA A 40 0.52 4.94 -2.76
N ALA A 41 -0.51 4.13 -2.48
CA ALA A 41 -0.90 2.96 -3.26
C ALA A 41 -1.34 3.36 -4.68
N ALA A 42 -2.12 4.44 -4.80
CA ALA A 42 -2.50 4.98 -6.11
C ALA A 42 -1.28 5.53 -6.87
N ALA A 43 -0.39 6.26 -6.19
CA ALA A 43 0.83 6.80 -6.80
C ALA A 43 1.81 5.70 -7.25
N ILE A 44 2.07 4.70 -6.40
CA ILE A 44 3.00 3.61 -6.69
C ILE A 44 2.51 2.71 -7.83
N ALA A 45 1.20 2.55 -8.00
CA ALA A 45 0.62 1.87 -9.15
C ALA A 45 1.00 2.55 -10.49
N VAL A 46 1.17 3.87 -10.50
CA VAL A 46 1.58 4.63 -11.69
C VAL A 46 3.09 4.61 -11.89
N VAL A 47 3.86 4.86 -10.83
CA VAL A 47 5.32 5.05 -10.93
C VAL A 47 6.10 3.73 -10.83
N TYR A 48 5.43 2.61 -10.53
CA TYR A 48 6.04 1.29 -10.40
C TYR A 48 5.17 0.14 -10.99
N PRO A 49 4.70 0.28 -12.25
CA PRO A 49 3.58 -0.49 -12.79
C PRO A 49 3.92 -1.96 -13.12
N HIS A 50 5.21 -2.30 -13.22
CA HIS A 50 5.65 -3.66 -13.54
C HIS A 50 5.69 -4.58 -12.32
N MET A 51 5.52 -4.04 -11.11
CA MET A 51 5.54 -4.81 -9.86
C MET A 51 4.21 -4.84 -9.11
N ASN A 52 3.36 -3.83 -9.31
CA ASN A 52 2.09 -3.69 -8.63
C ASN A 52 1.16 -2.77 -9.45
N GLY A 53 -0.13 -2.73 -9.08
CA GLY A 53 -1.09 -1.82 -9.69
C GLY A 53 -2.53 -2.11 -9.25
N LEU A 54 -3.48 -1.38 -9.85
CA LEU A 54 -4.91 -1.50 -9.53
C LEU A 54 -5.52 -2.88 -9.83
N GLY A 55 -4.89 -3.67 -10.68
CA GLY A 55 -5.37 -5.01 -11.07
C GLY A 55 -4.77 -6.16 -10.25
N GLY A 56 -4.11 -5.87 -9.13
CA GLY A 56 -3.56 -6.87 -8.21
C GLY A 56 -4.30 -6.94 -6.88
N ASP A 57 -3.64 -7.55 -5.89
CA ASP A 57 -4.14 -7.73 -4.53
C ASP A 57 -3.47 -6.77 -3.54
N GLY A 58 -4.03 -6.67 -2.33
CA GLY A 58 -3.49 -5.83 -1.26
C GLY A 58 -3.58 -6.48 0.11
N PHE A 59 -2.62 -6.14 0.97
CA PHE A 59 -2.58 -6.58 2.36
C PHE A 59 -2.21 -5.42 3.27
N TRP A 60 -2.95 -5.25 4.35
CA TRP A 60 -2.74 -4.17 5.29
C TRP A 60 -2.60 -4.72 6.70
N LEU A 61 -1.68 -4.13 7.46
CA LEU A 61 -1.63 -4.27 8.91
C LEU A 61 -1.67 -2.85 9.50
N ILE A 62 -2.75 -2.57 10.23
CA ILE A 62 -3.02 -1.27 10.80
C ILE A 62 -2.94 -1.41 12.31
N VAL A 63 -2.06 -0.62 12.92
CA VAL A 63 -1.92 -0.56 14.39
C VAL A 63 -2.44 0.81 14.83
N PRO A 64 -3.62 0.89 15.47
CA PRO A 64 -4.12 2.14 16.01
C PRO A 64 -3.23 2.64 17.17
N PRO A 65 -3.36 3.91 17.59
CA PRO A 65 -2.63 4.43 18.75
C PRO A 65 -2.91 3.62 20.05
N GLU A 66 -4.13 3.11 20.19
CA GLU A 66 -4.57 2.26 21.28
C GLU A 66 -5.43 1.12 20.73
N GLY A 67 -5.32 -0.08 21.33
CA GLY A 67 -6.10 -1.25 20.94
C GLY A 67 -5.33 -2.26 20.08
N ASP A 68 -6.06 -3.24 19.58
CA ASP A 68 -5.49 -4.37 18.83
C ASP A 68 -5.25 -4.03 17.35
N PRO A 69 -4.25 -4.68 16.72
CA PRO A 69 -4.00 -4.51 15.29
C PRO A 69 -5.17 -5.04 14.45
N ILE A 70 -5.39 -4.39 13.31
CA ILE A 70 -6.39 -4.77 12.31
C ILE A 70 -5.66 -5.22 11.05
N ALA A 71 -6.02 -6.39 10.53
CA ALA A 71 -5.54 -6.89 9.25
C ALA A 71 -6.62 -6.73 8.18
N ILE A 72 -6.21 -6.37 6.96
CA ILE A 72 -7.07 -6.41 5.77
C ILE A 72 -6.41 -7.34 4.76
N ASP A 73 -7.08 -8.45 4.47
CA ASP A 73 -6.81 -9.30 3.31
C ASP A 73 -7.74 -8.83 2.18
N ALA A 74 -7.15 -8.21 1.16
CA ALA A 74 -7.85 -7.75 -0.04
C ALA A 74 -7.40 -8.55 -1.26
N SER A 75 -7.15 -9.85 -1.10
CA SER A 75 -6.85 -10.75 -2.21
C SER A 75 -8.11 -11.27 -2.92
N GLY A 76 -8.05 -11.28 -4.25
CA GLY A 76 -9.11 -11.81 -5.10
C GLY A 76 -9.16 -13.34 -5.06
N ALA A 77 -10.37 -13.90 -5.04
CA ALA A 77 -10.56 -15.33 -5.28
C ALA A 77 -10.31 -15.68 -6.76
N ALA A 78 -10.13 -16.97 -7.02
CA ALA A 78 -10.12 -17.48 -8.39
C ALA A 78 -11.43 -17.14 -9.12
N GLY A 79 -11.35 -16.84 -10.41
CA GLY A 79 -12.54 -16.64 -11.25
C GLY A 79 -13.39 -17.91 -11.30
N SER A 80 -14.71 -17.77 -11.37
CA SER A 80 -15.66 -18.90 -11.29
C SER A 80 -15.50 -19.96 -12.39
N LEU A 81 -14.84 -19.63 -13.50
CA LEU A 81 -14.54 -20.56 -14.60
C LEU A 81 -13.12 -21.15 -14.55
N ALA A 82 -12.29 -20.73 -13.59
CA ALA A 82 -10.93 -21.24 -13.39
C ALA A 82 -10.97 -22.63 -12.73
N THR A 83 -11.49 -23.61 -13.46
CA THR A 83 -11.54 -25.02 -13.06
C THR A 83 -10.26 -25.75 -13.48
N LEU A 84 -9.92 -26.84 -12.80
CA LEU A 84 -8.74 -27.65 -13.17
C LEU A 84 -8.77 -28.12 -14.63
N ALA A 85 -9.95 -28.47 -15.14
CA ALA A 85 -10.13 -28.92 -16.53
C ALA A 85 -9.82 -27.83 -17.57
N ALA A 86 -9.94 -26.55 -17.22
CA ALA A 86 -9.68 -25.44 -18.12
C ALA A 86 -8.18 -25.32 -18.52
N TYR A 87 -7.29 -26.03 -17.83
CA TYR A 87 -5.83 -25.96 -18.01
C TYR A 87 -5.20 -27.31 -18.40
N ALA A 88 -6.00 -28.25 -18.94
CA ALA A 88 -5.54 -29.62 -19.20
C ALA A 88 -4.51 -29.78 -20.35
N GLY A 89 -4.28 -28.73 -21.16
CA GLY A 89 -3.37 -28.77 -22.31
C GLY A 89 -4.01 -29.31 -23.59
#